data_AF-A0A0E4GYE9-F1
#
_entry.id   AF-A0A0E4GYE9-F1
#
_cell.length_a   1.000
_cell.length_b   1.000
_cell.length_c   1.000
_cell.angle_alpha   90.00
_cell.angle_beta   90.00
_cell.angle_gamma   90.00
#
_symmetry.space_group_name_H-M   'P 1'
#
loop_
_entity.id
_entity.type
_entity.pdbx_description
1 polymer ?
#
loop_
_entity_poly.entity_id
_entity_poly.type
_entity_poly.pdbx_seq_one_letter_code
_entity_poly.pdbx_strand_id
1 'polypeptide(L)' 'MAAEDFDTAAILVGEAIGRVRDIRPAGDIVRDMARDAARILGREA' A
#
# COMPACT_ATOMS: atom_id res chain seq x y z
N MET A 1 8.40 21.74 -11.49
CA MET A 1 7.38 20.78 -11.04
C MET A 1 6.63 20.37 -12.30
N ALA A 2 6.92 19.19 -12.84
CA ALA A 2 6.15 18.66 -13.96
C ALA A 2 4.80 18.24 -13.39
N ALA A 3 3.72 18.87 -13.84
CA ALA A 3 2.38 18.37 -13.57
C ALA A 3 2.28 17.03 -14.31
N GLU A 4 2.18 15.94 -13.56
CA GLU A 4 1.96 14.62 -14.16
C GLU A 4 0.60 14.65 -14.85
N ASP A 5 0.62 14.42 -16.17
CA ASP A 5 -0.57 14.37 -17.01
C ASP A 5 -1.25 13.01 -16.83
N PHE A 6 -1.99 12.89 -15.72
CA PHE A 6 -2.81 11.72 -15.40
C PHE A 6 -4.06 11.61 -16.29
N ASP A 7 -4.34 12.60 -17.15
CA ASP A 7 -5.48 12.55 -18.09
C ASP A 7 -5.18 11.64 -19.29
N THR A 8 -3.90 11.48 -19.66
CA THR A 8 -3.47 10.74 -20.85
C THR A 8 -2.87 9.36 -20.54
N ALA A 9 -2.47 9.10 -19.29
CA ALA A 9 -1.83 7.84 -18.89
C ALA A 9 -2.84 6.82 -18.35
N ALA A 10 -2.77 5.58 -18.82
CA ALA A 10 -3.48 4.47 -18.19
C ALA A 10 -2.91 4.23 -16.78
N ILE A 11 -3.63 4.68 -15.75
CA ILE A 11 -3.27 4.41 -14.35
C ILE A 11 -3.53 2.93 -14.06
N LEU A 12 -2.45 2.16 -13.91
CA LEU A 12 -2.53 0.75 -13.53
C LEU A 12 -2.59 0.63 -12.01
N VAL A 13 -3.73 0.18 -11.51
CA VAL A 13 -3.96 -0.05 -10.07
C VAL A 13 -4.59 -1.42 -9.84
N GLY A 14 -4.30 -2.00 -8.68
CA GLY A 14 -4.98 -3.20 -8.22
C GLY A 14 -6.37 -2.91 -7.66
N GLU A 15 -7.22 -3.94 -7.60
CA GLU A 15 -8.61 -3.85 -7.09
C GLU A 15 -8.71 -3.28 -5.67
N ALA A 16 -7.65 -3.42 -4.86
CA ALA A 16 -7.59 -2.93 -3.50
C ALA A 16 -7.23 -1.44 -3.37
N ILE A 17 -7.06 -0.69 -4.46
CA ILE A 17 -6.65 0.72 -4.41
C ILE A 17 -7.54 1.60 -3.52
N GLY A 18 -8.85 1.32 -3.46
CA GLY A 18 -9.79 2.02 -2.57
C GLY A 18 -9.52 1.86 -1.08
N ARG A 19 -8.56 1.02 -0.68
CA ARG A 19 -8.09 0.86 0.72
C ARG A 19 -6.88 1.72 1.05
N VAL A 20 -6.22 2.33 0.07
CA VAL A 20 -5.05 3.20 0.29
C VAL A 20 -5.54 4.56 0.78
N ARG A 21 -5.19 4.92 2.03
CA ARG A 21 -5.63 6.15 2.70
C ARG A 21 -4.49 7.09 3.08
N ASP A 22 -3.27 6.57 3.16
CA ASP A 22 -2.10 7.30 3.66
C ASP A 22 -0.87 7.03 2.78
N ILE A 23 -0.03 8.06 2.64
CA ILE A 23 1.33 7.93 2.07
C ILE A 23 2.30 7.75 3.22
N ARG A 24 3.06 6.65 3.20
CA ARG A 24 3.93 6.26 4.31
C ARG A 24 5.28 5.77 3.78
N PRO A 25 6.36 5.81 4.59
CA PRO A 25 7.62 5.16 4.25
C PRO A 25 7.40 3.67 3.92
N ALA A 26 8.06 3.18 2.87
CA ALA A 26 7.91 1.79 2.42
C ALA A 26 8.20 0.77 3.54
N GLY A 27 9.20 1.06 4.38
CA GLY A 27 9.54 0.22 5.53
C GLY A 27 8.42 0.10 6.56
N ASP A 28 7.59 1.13 6.72
CA ASP A 28 6.44 1.09 7.62
C ASP A 28 5.33 0.22 7.06
N ILE A 29 5.11 0.28 5.74
CA ILE A 29 4.14 -0.57 5.04
C ILE A 29 4.50 -2.05 5.19
N VAL A 30 5.74 -2.42 4.87
CA VAL A 30 6.17 -3.82 4.94
C VAL A 30 6.17 -4.34 6.38
N ARG A 31 6.54 -3.51 7.35
CA ARG A 31 6.50 -3.88 8.78
C ARG A 31 5.07 -4.19 9.25
N ASP A 32 4.10 -3.36 8.87
CA ASP A 32 2.70 -3.59 9.23
C ASP A 32 2.15 -4.84 8.54
N MET A 33 2.47 -5.06 7.26
CA MET A 33 2.12 -6.30 6.54
C MET A 33 2.66 -7.55 7.24
N ALA A 34 3.92 -7.52 7.69
CA ALA A 34 4.54 -8.62 8.40
C ALA A 34 3.86 -8.88 9.76
N ARG A 35 3.51 -7.81 10.50
CA ARG A 35 2.76 -7.90 11.76
C ARG A 35 1.37 -8.50 11.54
N ASP A 36 0.62 -7.99 10.57
CA ASP A 36 -0.70 -8.52 10.23
C ASP A 36 -0.64 -10.00 9.83
N ALA A 37 0.36 -10.38 9.04
CA ALA A 37 0.59 -11.79 8.69
C ALA A 37 0.87 -12.64 9.93
N ALA A 38 1.70 -12.18 10.86
CA ALA A 38 1.96 -12.89 12.11
C ALA A 38 0.66 -13.09 12.92
N ARG A 39 -0.17 -12.05 13.03
CA ARG A 39 -1.49 -12.11 13.68
C ARG A 39 -2.42 -13.12 13.02
N ILE A 40 -2.58 -13.04 11.70
CA ILE A 40 -3.45 -13.93 10.92
C ILE A 40 -3.01 -15.39 11.06
N LEU A 41 -1.70 -15.63 11.13
CA LEU A 41 -1.12 -16.96 11.28
C LEU A 41 -1.06 -17.44 12.74
N GLY A 42 -1.53 -16.64 13.71
CA GLY A 42 -1.47 -16.97 15.14
C GLY A 42 -0.04 -17.08 15.69
N ARG A 43 0.90 -16.31 15.15
CA ARG A 43 2.32 -16.27 15.52
C ARG A 43 2.70 -15.09 16.43
N GLU A 44 1.70 -14.38 16.93
CA GLU A 44 1.92 -13.36 17.96
C GLU A 44 2.18 -14.11 19.28
N ALA A 45 3.38 -13.93 19.84
CA ALA A 45 3.78 -14.47 21.14
C ALA A 45 3.25 -13.58 22.27
#